data_AF-A0A2E4E0T3-F1
#
_entry.id   AF-A0A2E4E0T3-F1
#
_cell.length_a   1.000
_cell.length_b   1.000
_cell.length_c   1.000
_cell.angle_alpha   90.00
_cell.angle_beta   90.00
_cell.angle_gamma   90.00
#
_symmetry.space_group_name_H-M   'P 1'
#
loop_
_entity.id
_entity.type
_entity.pdbx_description
1 polymer ?
#
loop_
_entity_poly.entity_id
_entity_poly.type
_entity_poly.pdbx_seq_one_letter_code
_entity_poly.pdbx_strand_id
1 'polypeptide(L)'
;MKKTILSAILIAFGFSSSAFARDQIQIVGSSTVYPFATVVAERFGKTSGFKTPVIESTGSGGGLKLFCKGLGTEHPDITNASRRIKAKEVKNCSKNGVTDITEIKVGFDGIAMANAKSGPMLELSLKDVYLALAKDVPADPEGNTVKPNPYKMWNEVNPALPAAPIVVIGPPPTSGTRDAFNELAIERGCKKFPGRKALKKKDKKLYKSQ
;
A
#
# COMPACT_ATOMS: atom_id res chain seq x y z
N MET A 1 46.42 32.29 62.31
CA MET A 1 45.15 31.85 61.71
C MET A 1 45.46 31.16 60.38
N LYS A 2 45.43 29.83 60.32
CA LYS A 2 45.71 29.04 59.11
C LYS A 2 44.41 28.90 58.30
N LYS A 3 44.37 29.36 57.05
CA LYS A 3 43.26 29.12 56.13
C LYS A 3 43.65 27.97 55.19
N THR A 4 43.02 26.81 55.39
CA THR A 4 43.07 25.65 54.50
C THR A 4 42.17 25.92 53.29
N ILE A 5 42.74 25.85 52.09
CA ILE A 5 42.01 25.89 50.82
C ILE A 5 41.73 24.43 50.43
N LEU A 6 40.46 24.02 50.45
CA LEU A 6 40.00 22.75 49.91
C LEU A 6 39.70 22.93 48.41
N SER A 7 40.48 22.27 47.55
CA SER A 7 40.15 22.12 46.13
C SER A 7 39.16 20.98 45.94
N ALA A 8 37.96 21.28 45.46
CA ALA A 8 36.99 20.27 45.03
C ALA A 8 37.26 19.91 43.56
N ILE A 9 37.71 18.68 43.32
CA ILE A 9 37.85 18.11 41.97
C ILE A 9 36.47 17.58 41.56
N LEU A 10 35.80 18.25 40.63
CA LEU A 10 34.62 17.70 39.95
C LEU A 10 35.08 16.68 38.91
N ILE A 11 34.85 15.39 39.19
CA ILE A 11 34.98 14.33 38.20
C ILE A 11 33.68 14.32 37.38
N ALA A 12 33.72 14.91 36.18
CA ALA A 12 32.63 14.79 35.22
C ALA A 12 32.62 13.36 34.64
N PHE A 13 31.75 12.50 35.15
CA PHE A 13 31.46 11.20 34.56
C PHE A 13 30.68 11.44 33.25
N GLY A 14 31.39 11.47 32.12
CA GLY A 14 30.77 11.51 30.80
C GLY A 14 30.04 10.21 30.53
N PHE A 15 28.72 10.19 30.74
CA PHE A 15 27.85 9.14 30.21
C PHE A 15 27.89 9.20 28.69
N SER A 16 28.76 8.39 28.09
CA SER A 16 28.74 8.14 26.65
C SER A 16 27.55 7.23 26.37
N SER A 17 26.40 7.81 26.04
CA SER A 17 25.25 7.06 25.54
C SER A 17 25.67 6.36 24.24
N SER A 18 25.88 5.05 24.30
CA SER A 18 26.13 4.23 23.12
C SER A 18 24.91 4.34 22.22
N ALA A 19 25.03 5.01 21.07
CA ALA A 19 23.96 5.03 20.08
C ALA A 19 23.83 3.61 19.50
N PHE A 20 22.82 2.86 19.94
CA PHE A 20 22.48 1.57 19.36
C PHE A 20 21.85 1.79 17.98
N ALA A 21 22.68 1.80 16.94
CA ALA A 21 22.19 1.73 15.57
C ALA A 21 21.52 0.36 15.34
N ARG A 22 20.34 0.37 14.72
CA ARG A 22 19.67 -0.87 14.30
C ARG A 22 20.51 -1.54 13.22
N ASP A 23 20.80 -2.83 13.39
CA ASP A 23 21.64 -3.61 12.47
C ASP A 23 20.85 -4.37 11.38
N GLN A 24 19.56 -4.04 11.25
CA GLN A 24 18.64 -4.68 10.33
C GLN A 24 17.79 -3.64 9.60
N ILE A 25 17.71 -3.76 8.28
CA ILE A 25 16.91 -2.86 7.46
C ILE A 25 15.42 -3.15 7.66
N GLN A 26 14.62 -2.12 7.87
CA GLN A 26 13.17 -2.20 8.01
C GLN A 26 12.48 -1.55 6.80
N ILE A 27 11.61 -2.32 6.14
CA ILE A 27 10.92 -1.92 4.93
C ILE A 27 9.41 -2.04 5.14
N VAL A 28 8.65 -1.02 4.77
CA VAL A 28 7.18 -1.06 4.80
C VAL A 28 6.59 -0.65 3.46
N GLY A 29 5.42 -1.14 3.09
CA GLY A 29 4.74 -0.53 1.94
C GLY A 29 3.71 -1.37 1.22
N SER A 30 3.67 -1.20 -0.10
CA SER A 30 2.72 -1.81 -1.02
C SER A 30 2.63 -3.33 -0.88
N SER A 31 1.41 -3.84 -0.81
CA SER A 31 1.14 -5.28 -0.89
C SER A 31 1.46 -5.86 -2.27
N THR A 32 1.36 -5.06 -3.34
CA THR A 32 1.69 -5.52 -4.70
C THR A 32 3.20 -5.68 -4.92
N VAL A 33 4.01 -4.88 -4.22
CA VAL A 33 5.48 -4.93 -4.29
C VAL A 33 6.05 -5.92 -3.26
N TYR A 34 5.29 -6.20 -2.19
CA TYR A 34 5.66 -7.11 -1.11
C TYR A 34 6.32 -8.42 -1.58
N PRO A 35 5.71 -9.25 -2.45
CA PRO A 35 6.31 -10.53 -2.84
C PRO A 35 7.67 -10.36 -3.55
N PHE A 36 7.83 -9.32 -4.37
CA PHE A 36 9.09 -9.04 -5.07
C PHE A 36 10.16 -8.55 -4.09
N ALA A 37 9.79 -7.63 -3.19
CA ALA A 37 10.68 -7.12 -2.16
C ALA A 37 11.16 -8.25 -1.23
N THR A 38 10.28 -9.19 -0.86
CA THR A 38 10.62 -10.34 -0.01
C THR A 38 11.71 -11.19 -0.64
N VAL A 39 11.56 -11.54 -1.92
CA VAL A 39 12.58 -12.31 -2.64
C VAL A 39 13.92 -11.56 -2.71
N VAL A 40 13.90 -10.24 -2.93
CA VAL A 40 15.12 -9.42 -2.95
C VAL A 40 15.77 -9.37 -1.57
N ALA A 41 15.01 -9.18 -0.50
CA ALA A 41 15.52 -9.16 0.87
C ALA A 41 16.13 -10.50 1.27
N GLU A 42 15.47 -11.61 0.97
CA GLU A 42 16.00 -12.95 1.23
C GLU A 42 17.32 -13.20 0.49
N ARG A 43 17.39 -12.82 -0.79
CA ARG A 43 18.62 -12.93 -1.58
C ARG A 43 19.73 -12.06 -0.98
N PHE A 44 19.42 -10.81 -0.65
CA PHE A 44 20.36 -9.88 -0.04
C PHE A 44 20.93 -10.45 1.28
N GLY A 45 20.10 -10.95 2.18
CA GLY A 45 20.56 -11.53 3.44
C GLY A 45 21.43 -12.79 3.25
N LYS A 46 21.15 -13.60 2.22
CA LYS A 46 21.94 -14.80 1.89
C LYS A 46 23.30 -14.49 1.27
N THR A 47 23.45 -13.38 0.55
CA THR A 47 24.66 -13.12 -0.26
C THR A 47 25.53 -11.97 0.23
N SER A 48 25.00 -11.08 1.07
CA SER A 48 25.70 -9.83 1.43
C SER A 48 26.44 -9.88 2.77
N GLY A 49 26.17 -10.89 3.61
CA GLY A 49 26.66 -10.94 4.99
C GLY A 49 25.90 -10.04 5.97
N PHE A 50 24.94 -9.23 5.49
CA PHE A 50 24.03 -8.46 6.34
C PHE A 50 22.81 -9.28 6.76
N LYS A 51 22.15 -8.87 7.86
CA LYS A 51 20.86 -9.45 8.25
C LYS A 51 19.81 -9.25 7.15
N THR A 52 18.99 -10.28 6.91
CA THR A 52 17.85 -10.20 5.99
C THR A 52 16.93 -9.05 6.40
N PRO A 53 16.64 -8.09 5.50
CA PRO A 53 15.70 -7.01 5.76
C PRO A 53 14.32 -7.54 6.16
N VAL A 54 13.68 -6.88 7.13
CA VAL A 54 12.29 -7.15 7.49
C VAL A 54 11.39 -6.32 6.59
N ILE A 55 10.37 -6.97 6.03
CA ILE A 55 9.40 -6.30 5.16
C ILE A 55 8.00 -6.51 5.72
N GLU A 56 7.25 -5.42 5.86
CA GLU A 56 5.84 -5.44 6.27
C GLU A 56 4.92 -4.86 5.19
N SER A 57 3.89 -5.63 4.85
CA SER A 57 2.84 -5.20 3.94
C SER A 57 1.83 -4.29 4.66
N THR A 58 1.85 -3.00 4.36
CA THR A 58 1.00 -1.98 4.99
C THR A 58 0.18 -1.15 3.99
N GLY A 59 0.37 -1.43 2.69
CA GLY A 59 -0.11 -0.65 1.54
C GLY A 59 0.68 0.64 1.33
N SER A 60 0.80 1.10 0.09
CA SER A 60 1.63 2.26 -0.29
C SER A 60 1.39 3.52 0.56
N GLY A 61 0.12 3.84 0.86
CA GLY A 61 -0.21 4.98 1.72
C GLY A 61 -0.01 4.75 3.22
N GLY A 62 -0.08 3.50 3.68
CA GLY A 62 0.22 3.13 5.07
C GLY A 62 1.72 3.17 5.32
N GLY A 63 2.50 2.56 4.42
CA GLY A 63 3.95 2.56 4.46
C GLY A 63 4.53 3.97 4.44
N LEU A 64 4.09 4.82 3.50
CA LEU A 64 4.50 6.23 3.48
C LEU A 64 4.12 6.99 4.75
N LYS A 65 2.99 6.66 5.40
CA LYS A 65 2.63 7.28 6.68
C LYS A 65 3.60 6.86 7.79
N LEU A 66 4.04 5.61 7.82
CA LEU A 66 4.99 5.09 8.80
C LEU A 66 6.41 5.62 8.55
N PHE A 67 6.87 5.57 7.30
CA PHE A 67 8.16 6.11 6.86
C PHE A 67 8.27 7.61 7.14
N CYS A 68 7.24 8.39 6.80
CA CYS A 68 7.25 9.83 7.07
C CYS A 68 7.07 10.20 8.56
N LYS A 69 7.07 9.26 9.53
CA LYS A 69 6.97 9.63 10.96
C LYS A 69 8.25 10.26 11.51
N GLY A 70 9.39 10.00 10.90
CA GLY A 70 10.68 10.56 11.32
C GLY A 70 11.86 9.74 10.81
N LEU A 71 13.04 10.07 11.34
CA LEU A 71 14.29 9.34 11.11
C LEU A 71 14.72 8.60 12.38
N GLY A 72 15.56 7.58 12.23
CA GLY A 72 16.12 6.80 13.34
C GLY A 72 15.55 5.39 13.43
N THR A 73 15.99 4.65 14.44
CA THR A 73 15.77 3.20 14.60
C THR A 73 14.32 2.81 14.85
N GLU A 74 13.48 3.76 15.27
CA GLU A 74 12.03 3.59 15.50
C GLU A 74 11.19 3.71 14.21
N HIS A 75 11.83 4.03 13.08
CA HIS A 75 11.17 4.27 11.81
C HIS A 75 11.69 3.34 10.70
N PRO A 76 10.86 3.04 9.68
CA PRO A 76 11.31 2.27 8.51
C PRO A 76 12.40 3.00 7.73
N ASP A 77 13.40 2.27 7.23
CA ASP A 77 14.46 2.84 6.39
C ASP A 77 13.99 3.06 4.95
N ILE A 78 13.12 2.16 4.47
CA ILE A 78 12.64 2.15 3.09
C ILE A 78 11.13 2.04 3.10
N THR A 79 10.47 2.77 2.19
CA THR A 79 9.08 2.46 1.85
C THR A 79 8.92 2.17 0.36
N ASN A 80 8.37 0.99 0.06
CA ASN A 80 8.01 0.63 -1.31
C ASN A 80 6.56 1.07 -1.62
N ALA A 81 6.29 1.39 -2.88
CA ALA A 81 4.99 1.89 -3.29
C ALA A 81 4.62 1.45 -4.71
N SER A 82 3.35 1.09 -4.91
CA SER A 82 2.72 0.80 -6.21
C SER A 82 2.40 2.05 -7.05
N ARG A 83 2.77 3.23 -6.54
CA ARG A 83 2.50 4.52 -7.15
C ARG A 83 3.52 5.55 -6.69
N ARG A 84 3.64 6.63 -7.46
CA ARG A 84 4.46 7.79 -7.09
C ARG A 84 4.04 8.38 -5.73
N ILE A 85 5.04 8.84 -4.98
CA ILE A 85 4.81 9.64 -3.77
C ILE A 85 4.07 10.94 -4.12
N LYS A 86 3.09 11.33 -3.30
CA LYS A 86 2.30 12.55 -3.52
C LYS A 86 2.98 13.75 -2.88
N ALA A 87 2.79 14.95 -3.44
CA ALA A 87 3.30 16.19 -2.86
C ALA A 87 2.91 16.39 -1.38
N LYS A 88 1.69 15.98 -0.98
CA LYS A 88 1.26 16.04 0.42
C LYS A 88 1.98 15.04 1.34
N GLU A 89 2.44 13.91 0.79
CA GLU A 89 3.21 12.90 1.53
C GLU A 89 4.65 13.40 1.72
N VAL A 90 5.25 13.99 0.68
CA VAL A 90 6.56 14.68 0.78
C VAL A 90 6.52 15.79 1.82
N LYS A 91 5.50 16.66 1.79
CA LYS A 91 5.32 17.72 2.81
C LYS A 91 5.18 17.15 4.23
N ASN A 92 4.51 16.00 4.38
CA ASN A 92 4.36 15.35 5.68
C ASN A 92 5.69 14.77 6.19
N CYS A 93 6.46 14.13 5.31
CA CYS A 93 7.82 13.66 5.60
C CYS A 93 8.72 14.83 6.06
N SER A 94 8.75 15.92 5.30
CA SER A 94 9.57 17.10 5.61
C SER A 94 9.21 17.73 6.97
N LYS A 95 7.92 17.80 7.32
CA LYS A 95 7.48 18.26 8.65
C LYS A 95 8.02 17.43 9.81
N ASN A 96 8.36 16.17 9.56
CA ASN A 96 8.87 15.23 10.56
C ASN A 96 10.38 14.98 10.38
N GLY A 97 11.10 15.89 9.70
CA GLY A 97 12.56 15.81 9.54
C GLY A 97 13.05 14.86 8.45
N VAL A 98 12.15 14.19 7.72
CA VAL A 98 12.50 13.36 6.55
C VAL A 98 12.55 14.25 5.31
N THR A 99 13.68 14.92 5.09
CA THR A 99 13.85 15.89 3.98
C THR A 99 14.49 15.29 2.73
N ASP A 100 15.39 14.32 2.90
CA ASP A 100 16.23 13.79 1.81
C ASP A 100 15.69 12.45 1.28
N ILE A 101 14.50 12.50 0.69
CA ILE A 101 13.86 11.32 0.12
C ILE A 101 14.42 11.03 -1.27
N THR A 102 14.96 9.84 -1.46
CA THR A 102 15.35 9.34 -2.79
C THR A 102 14.27 8.41 -3.35
N GLU A 103 13.67 8.78 -4.50
CA GLU A 103 12.68 7.95 -5.20
C GLU A 103 13.38 7.11 -6.29
N ILE A 104 13.32 5.78 -6.17
CA ILE A 104 13.86 4.85 -7.16
C ILE A 104 12.71 4.13 -7.86
N LYS A 105 12.61 4.29 -9.18
CA LYS A 105 11.64 3.56 -10.00
C LYS A 105 12.20 2.17 -10.35
N VAL A 106 11.59 1.13 -9.79
CA VAL A 106 12.01 -0.27 -10.02
C VAL A 106 11.30 -0.93 -11.20
N GLY A 107 10.14 -0.43 -11.61
CA GLY A 107 9.38 -1.00 -12.72
C GLY A 107 7.99 -0.43 -12.87
N PHE A 108 7.23 -1.00 -13.80
CA PHE A 108 5.82 -0.72 -14.00
C PHE A 108 5.00 -1.95 -13.62
N ASP A 109 3.97 -1.74 -12.81
CA ASP A 109 3.00 -2.76 -12.45
C ASP A 109 1.72 -2.56 -13.29
N GLY A 110 1.13 -3.65 -13.73
CA GLY A 110 -0.01 -3.65 -14.62
C GLY A 110 -0.76 -4.97 -14.55
N ILE A 111 -2.09 -4.88 -14.66
CA ILE A 111 -2.95 -6.04 -14.84
C ILE A 111 -3.50 -5.99 -16.26
N ALA A 112 -3.31 -7.07 -17.01
CA ALA A 112 -3.95 -7.28 -18.28
C ALA A 112 -5.20 -8.16 -18.10
N MET A 113 -6.31 -7.78 -18.71
CA MET A 113 -7.46 -8.65 -18.89
C MET A 113 -7.35 -9.27 -20.29
N ALA A 114 -7.28 -10.59 -20.34
CA ALA A 114 -7.23 -11.33 -21.59
C ALA A 114 -8.58 -12.02 -21.82
N ASN A 115 -8.98 -12.09 -23.09
CA ASN A 115 -10.18 -12.80 -23.53
C ASN A 115 -9.80 -13.91 -24.51
N ALA A 116 -10.62 -14.96 -24.57
CA ALA A 116 -10.44 -16.02 -25.55
C ALA A 116 -10.61 -15.47 -26.97
N LYS A 117 -9.72 -15.87 -27.89
CA LYS A 117 -9.76 -15.40 -29.30
C LYS A 117 -11.06 -15.75 -30.01
N SER A 118 -11.66 -16.90 -29.68
CA SER A 118 -12.93 -17.37 -30.25
C SER A 118 -14.16 -16.90 -29.47
N GLY A 119 -13.96 -16.18 -28.35
CA GLY A 119 -15.05 -15.67 -27.53
C GLY A 119 -15.60 -14.34 -28.04
N PRO A 120 -16.78 -13.92 -27.56
CA PRO A 120 -17.31 -12.59 -27.85
C PRO A 120 -16.35 -11.54 -27.28
N MET A 121 -16.09 -10.47 -28.05
CA MET A 121 -15.24 -9.36 -27.60
C MET A 121 -15.90 -8.66 -26.40
N LEU A 122 -15.12 -8.46 -25.33
CA LEU A 122 -15.57 -7.81 -24.11
C LEU A 122 -14.90 -6.44 -23.98
N GLU A 123 -15.61 -5.38 -24.37
CA GLU A 123 -15.18 -4.00 -24.18
C GLU A 123 -15.54 -3.54 -22.76
N LEU A 124 -14.69 -3.86 -21.80
CA LEU A 124 -14.95 -3.62 -20.38
C LEU A 124 -14.34 -2.30 -19.90
N SER A 125 -15.17 -1.47 -19.28
CA SER A 125 -14.68 -0.38 -18.42
C SER A 125 -14.36 -0.90 -17.01
N LEU A 126 -13.55 -0.16 -16.25
CA LEU A 126 -13.32 -0.48 -14.83
C LEU A 126 -14.61 -0.45 -14.00
N LYS A 127 -15.62 0.34 -14.42
CA LYS A 127 -16.93 0.35 -13.77
C LYS A 127 -17.63 -1.00 -13.96
N ASP A 128 -17.59 -1.56 -15.17
CA ASP A 128 -18.18 -2.86 -15.49
C ASP A 128 -17.50 -3.97 -14.69
N VAL A 129 -16.16 -3.96 -14.61
CA VAL A 129 -15.39 -4.94 -13.82
C VAL A 129 -15.75 -4.87 -12.33
N TYR A 130 -15.90 -3.66 -11.77
CA TYR A 130 -16.32 -3.50 -10.38
C TYR A 130 -17.75 -4.03 -10.15
N LEU A 131 -18.70 -3.67 -11.00
CA LEU A 131 -20.08 -4.12 -10.89
C LEU A 131 -20.21 -5.64 -11.09
N ALA A 132 -19.39 -6.24 -11.95
CA ALA A 132 -19.41 -7.68 -12.18
C ALA A 132 -18.83 -8.50 -11.01
N LEU A 133 -17.82 -7.98 -10.29
CA LEU A 133 -16.99 -8.79 -9.39
C LEU A 133 -17.04 -8.40 -7.92
N ALA A 134 -17.51 -7.19 -7.58
CA ALA A 134 -17.59 -6.77 -6.19
C ALA A 134 -18.63 -7.59 -5.42
N LYS A 135 -18.39 -7.78 -4.12
CA LYS A 135 -19.38 -8.41 -3.23
C LYS A 135 -20.64 -7.55 -3.10
N ASP A 136 -20.43 -6.26 -2.86
CA ASP A 136 -21.49 -5.27 -2.75
C ASP A 136 -21.32 -4.19 -3.84
N VAL A 137 -22.43 -3.81 -4.46
CA VAL A 137 -22.49 -2.81 -5.53
C VAL A 137 -23.40 -1.64 -5.12
N PRO A 138 -23.25 -0.46 -5.75
CA PRO A 138 -24.12 0.68 -5.53
C PRO A 138 -25.61 0.31 -5.61
N ALA A 139 -26.38 0.68 -4.59
CA ALA A 139 -27.84 0.53 -4.61
C ALA A 139 -28.54 1.74 -5.26
N ASP A 140 -27.82 2.86 -5.37
CA ASP A 140 -28.24 4.11 -6.02
C ASP A 140 -27.22 4.54 -7.11
N PRO A 141 -27.63 5.35 -8.10
CA PRO A 141 -26.75 5.81 -9.20
C PRO A 141 -25.48 6.52 -8.73
N GLU A 142 -25.56 7.23 -7.60
CA GLU A 142 -24.44 7.97 -7.01
C GLU A 142 -23.52 7.06 -6.18
N GLY A 143 -24.01 5.92 -5.72
CA GLY A 143 -23.32 4.96 -4.87
C GLY A 143 -23.11 5.43 -3.43
N ASN A 144 -24.11 6.10 -2.86
CA ASN A 144 -24.15 6.47 -1.45
C ASN A 144 -24.41 5.25 -0.56
N THR A 145 -25.19 4.30 -1.06
CA THR A 145 -25.57 3.06 -0.41
C THR A 145 -25.14 1.86 -1.25
N VAL A 146 -25.06 0.69 -0.62
CA VAL A 146 -24.67 -0.56 -1.29
C VAL A 146 -25.68 -1.66 -1.01
N LYS A 147 -25.76 -2.62 -1.91
CA LYS A 147 -26.55 -3.85 -1.79
C LYS A 147 -25.69 -5.04 -2.24
N PRO A 148 -26.03 -6.27 -1.83
CA PRO A 148 -25.39 -7.48 -2.36
C PRO A 148 -25.45 -7.47 -3.89
N ASN A 149 -24.36 -7.88 -4.54
CA ASN A 149 -24.25 -7.86 -5.98
C ASN A 149 -25.29 -8.78 -6.63
N PRO A 150 -26.28 -8.24 -7.39
CA PRO A 150 -27.32 -9.05 -7.99
C PRO A 150 -26.92 -9.60 -9.37
N TYR A 151 -25.84 -9.09 -9.97
CA TYR A 151 -25.48 -9.36 -11.35
C TYR A 151 -24.87 -10.74 -11.51
N LYS A 152 -25.46 -11.55 -12.38
CA LYS A 152 -25.01 -12.90 -12.74
C LYS A 152 -24.60 -12.99 -14.20
N MET A 153 -25.02 -12.05 -15.04
CA MET A 153 -24.74 -12.01 -16.47
C MET A 153 -24.09 -10.68 -16.87
N TRP A 154 -23.22 -10.70 -17.88
CA TRP A 154 -22.52 -9.50 -18.35
C TRP A 154 -23.45 -8.41 -18.91
N ASN A 155 -24.53 -8.80 -19.58
CA ASN A 155 -25.54 -7.87 -20.11
C ASN A 155 -26.38 -7.20 -19.00
N GLU A 156 -26.46 -7.76 -17.80
CA GLU A 156 -27.10 -7.11 -16.65
C GLU A 156 -26.22 -6.00 -16.06
N VAL A 157 -24.89 -6.13 -16.20
CA VAL A 157 -23.92 -5.10 -15.79
C VAL A 157 -23.91 -3.94 -16.78
N ASN A 158 -23.86 -4.27 -18.08
CA ASN A 158 -23.88 -3.31 -19.17
C ASN A 158 -24.60 -3.94 -20.37
N PRO A 159 -25.74 -3.38 -20.83
CA PRO A 159 -26.53 -3.95 -21.93
C PRO A 159 -25.78 -4.12 -23.25
N ALA A 160 -24.65 -3.43 -23.46
CA ALA A 160 -23.81 -3.59 -24.65
C ALA A 160 -22.91 -4.84 -24.61
N LEU A 161 -22.83 -5.52 -23.46
CA LEU A 161 -22.06 -6.75 -23.28
C LEU A 161 -22.89 -8.00 -23.62
N PRO A 162 -22.25 -9.13 -23.96
CA PRO A 162 -22.96 -10.35 -24.32
C PRO A 162 -23.80 -10.90 -23.14
N ALA A 163 -24.88 -11.60 -23.48
CA ALA A 163 -25.68 -12.39 -22.52
C ALA A 163 -24.94 -13.65 -22.08
N ALA A 164 -23.81 -13.49 -21.40
CA ALA A 164 -22.95 -14.55 -20.91
C ALA A 164 -22.85 -14.54 -19.38
N PRO A 165 -22.74 -15.71 -18.73
CA PRO A 165 -22.65 -15.81 -17.28
C PRO A 165 -21.31 -15.25 -16.77
N ILE A 166 -21.36 -14.63 -15.60
CA ILE A 166 -20.19 -14.17 -14.84
C ILE A 166 -19.76 -15.31 -13.91
N VAL A 167 -18.60 -15.90 -14.18
CA VAL A 167 -17.98 -16.93 -13.33
C VAL A 167 -16.61 -16.44 -12.90
N VAL A 168 -16.38 -16.41 -11.59
CA VAL A 168 -15.16 -15.87 -11.00
C VAL A 168 -14.35 -16.99 -10.37
N ILE A 169 -13.19 -17.28 -10.96
CA ILE A 169 -12.20 -18.19 -10.38
C ILE A 169 -10.96 -17.36 -10.13
N GLY A 170 -10.64 -17.15 -8.85
CA GLY A 170 -9.58 -16.25 -8.44
C GLY A 170 -8.50 -16.97 -7.64
N PRO A 171 -7.27 -16.43 -7.64
CA PRO A 171 -6.23 -16.93 -6.77
C PRO A 171 -6.59 -16.71 -5.28
N PRO A 172 -5.93 -17.43 -4.36
CA PRO A 172 -6.22 -17.33 -2.93
C PRO A 172 -6.06 -15.89 -2.41
N PRO A 173 -6.65 -15.55 -1.26
CA PRO A 173 -6.54 -14.22 -0.65
C PRO A 173 -5.11 -13.70 -0.43
N THR A 174 -4.10 -14.59 -0.42
CA THR A 174 -2.68 -14.28 -0.23
C THR A 174 -1.94 -13.92 -1.53
N SER A 175 -2.61 -13.95 -2.69
CA SER A 175 -1.99 -13.65 -3.99
C SER A 175 -1.76 -12.16 -4.21
N GLY A 176 -0.51 -11.77 -4.52
CA GLY A 176 -0.18 -10.40 -4.90
C GLY A 176 -0.90 -9.92 -6.16
N THR A 177 -1.22 -10.82 -7.09
CA THR A 177 -2.04 -10.50 -8.28
C THR A 177 -3.48 -10.15 -7.89
N ARG A 178 -4.03 -10.80 -6.85
CA ARG A 178 -5.37 -10.47 -6.33
C ARG A 178 -5.37 -9.07 -5.72
N ASP A 179 -4.35 -8.76 -4.93
CA ASP A 179 -4.19 -7.43 -4.33
C ASP A 179 -4.05 -6.34 -5.39
N ALA A 180 -3.20 -6.58 -6.40
CA ALA A 180 -3.04 -5.66 -7.53
C ALA A 180 -4.34 -5.49 -8.31
N PHE A 181 -5.09 -6.57 -8.58
CA PHE A 181 -6.38 -6.49 -9.25
C PHE A 181 -7.41 -5.69 -8.44
N ASN A 182 -7.46 -5.91 -7.13
CA ASN A 182 -8.34 -5.14 -6.25
C ASN A 182 -7.97 -3.65 -6.23
N GLU A 183 -6.69 -3.29 -6.13
CA GLU A 183 -6.24 -1.90 -6.10
C GLU A 183 -6.42 -1.19 -7.46
N LEU A 184 -6.03 -1.85 -8.54
CA LEU A 184 -5.92 -1.25 -9.88
C LEU A 184 -7.23 -1.32 -10.67
N ALA A 185 -8.02 -2.38 -10.52
CA ALA A 185 -9.29 -2.54 -11.23
C ALA A 185 -10.49 -2.21 -10.34
N ILE A 186 -10.74 -3.03 -9.30
CA ILE A 186 -11.96 -2.98 -8.49
C ILE A 186 -12.09 -1.63 -7.76
N GLU A 187 -11.06 -1.20 -7.04
CA GLU A 187 -11.10 0.06 -6.28
C GLU A 187 -11.21 1.28 -7.20
N ARG A 188 -10.64 1.22 -8.41
CA ARG A 188 -10.75 2.29 -9.41
C ARG A 188 -12.13 2.33 -10.05
N GLY A 189 -12.74 1.17 -10.32
CA GLY A 189 -14.12 1.04 -10.76
C GLY A 189 -15.11 1.58 -9.73
N CYS A 190 -14.94 1.18 -8.46
CA CYS A 190 -15.73 1.68 -7.33
C CYS A 190 -15.69 3.21 -7.23
N LYS A 191 -14.53 3.85 -7.44
CA LYS A 191 -14.37 5.31 -7.41
C LYS A 191 -15.02 6.05 -8.60
N LYS A 192 -15.55 5.36 -9.60
CA LYS A 192 -16.35 5.99 -10.66
C LYS A 192 -17.71 6.47 -10.13
N PHE A 193 -18.16 5.97 -8.98
CA PHE A 193 -19.36 6.41 -8.29
C PHE A 193 -19.02 7.54 -7.28
N PRO A 194 -19.67 8.72 -7.38
CA PRO A 194 -19.37 9.87 -6.51
C PRO A 194 -19.48 9.58 -5.01
N GLY A 195 -20.54 8.91 -4.57
CA GLY A 195 -20.81 8.53 -3.18
C GLY A 195 -19.73 7.59 -2.62
N ARG A 196 -19.33 6.58 -3.41
CA ARG A 196 -18.23 5.67 -3.06
C ARG A 196 -16.90 6.40 -2.92
N LYS A 197 -16.61 7.30 -3.86
CA LYS A 197 -15.38 8.13 -3.84
C LYS A 197 -15.35 9.05 -2.61
N ALA A 198 -16.49 9.59 -2.20
CA ALA A 198 -16.63 10.39 -0.99
C ALA A 198 -16.48 9.56 0.28
N LEU A 199 -17.06 8.36 0.33
CA LEU A 199 -17.00 7.46 1.48
C LEU A 199 -15.56 7.14 1.87
N LYS A 200 -14.67 6.88 0.89
CA LYS A 200 -13.25 6.64 1.17
C LYS A 200 -12.58 7.73 2.02
N LYS A 201 -13.02 8.99 1.88
CA LYS A 201 -12.52 10.12 2.66
C LYS A 201 -13.18 10.21 4.04
N LYS A 202 -14.47 9.87 4.13
CA LYS A 202 -15.28 9.98 5.35
C LYS A 202 -15.05 8.82 6.31
N ASP A 203 -15.07 7.59 5.80
CA ASP A 203 -14.87 6.37 6.57
C ASP A 203 -14.12 5.31 5.75
N LYS A 204 -12.81 5.22 5.99
CA LYS A 204 -11.93 4.27 5.29
C LYS A 204 -12.17 2.83 5.73
N LYS A 205 -12.67 2.59 6.94
CA LYS A 205 -12.92 1.23 7.46
C LYS A 205 -14.15 0.65 6.78
N LEU A 206 -15.24 1.43 6.75
CA LEU A 206 -16.47 1.07 6.03
C LEU A 206 -16.23 0.95 4.52
N TYR A 207 -15.41 1.82 3.93
CA TYR A 207 -15.04 1.72 2.52
C TYR A 207 -14.29 0.43 2.17
N LYS A 208 -13.49 -0.12 3.10
CA LYS A 208 -12.70 -1.35 2.89
C LYS A 208 -13.48 -2.63 3.21
N SER A 209 -14.57 -2.54 3.97
CA SER A 209 -15.39 -3.70 4.34
C SER A 209 -16.47 -4.05 3.32
N GLN A 210 -16.58 -3.27 2.24
CA GLN A 210 -17.63 -3.34 1.22
C GLN A 210 -17.02 -3.65 -0.15
#